data_AF-A0A367GP47-F1
#
_entry.id   AF-A0A367GP47-F1
#
_cell.length_a   1.000
_cell.length_b   1.000
_cell.length_c   1.000
_cell.angle_alpha   90.00
_cell.angle_beta   90.00
_cell.angle_gamma   90.00
#
_symmetry.space_group_name_H-M   'P 1'
#
loop_
_entity.id
_entity.type
_entity.pdbx_description
1 polymer ?
#
loop_
_entity_poly.entity_id
_entity_poly.type
_entity_poly.pdbx_seq_one_letter_code
_entity_poly.pdbx_strand_id
1 'polypeptide(L)'
;MNKLLLVFIVLIKGLILQAQNELSEKQTQTELLEFYKQYITIVASGYSENKSTFLKKKYCTKNLIAKLPQLIEECDCDPFLKAQDSNIRFLRTLSIKQAKEPNTYKVSYIADDRIIINLTVIKQNKSVTIARIW
;
A
#
# COMPACT_ATOMS: atom_id res chain seq x y z
N MET A 1 22.82 -8.51 40.19
CA MET A 1 22.57 -7.84 38.89
C MET A 1 22.06 -6.43 39.18
N ASN A 2 22.80 -5.38 38.80
CA ASN A 2 22.46 -4.00 39.17
C ASN A 2 21.11 -3.60 38.55
N LYS A 3 20.19 -3.06 39.37
CA LYS A 3 18.89 -2.54 38.90
C LYS A 3 19.07 -1.50 37.78
N LEU A 4 20.17 -0.73 37.82
CA LEU A 4 20.56 0.23 36.78
C LEU A 4 20.85 -0.42 35.42
N LEU A 5 21.48 -1.61 35.41
CA LEU A 5 21.78 -2.36 34.19
C LEU A 5 20.49 -2.89 33.53
N LEU A 6 19.53 -3.33 34.34
CA LEU A 6 18.22 -3.82 33.89
C LEU A 6 17.41 -2.70 33.22
N VAL A 7 17.39 -1.49 33.79
CA VAL A 7 16.73 -0.32 33.19
C VAL A 7 17.36 0.03 31.84
N PHE A 8 18.70 -0.02 31.76
CA PHE A 8 19.43 0.28 30.53
C PHE A 8 19.10 -0.70 29.39
N ILE A 9 18.98 -2.00 29.69
CA ILE A 9 18.60 -3.03 28.71
C ILE A 9 17.18 -2.82 28.18
N VAL A 10 16.23 -2.44 29.04
CA VAL A 10 14.83 -2.19 28.63
C VAL A 10 14.75 -0.98 27.69
N LEU A 11 15.47 0.10 27.99
CA LEU A 11 15.51 1.31 27.15
C LEU A 11 16.09 1.01 25.76
N ILE A 12 17.18 0.25 25.68
CA ILE A 12 17.80 -0.13 24.40
C ILE A 12 16.84 -0.97 23.55
N LYS A 13 16.14 -1.94 24.15
CA LYS A 13 15.16 -2.78 23.42
C LYS A 13 14.01 -1.96 22.85
N GLY A 14 13.52 -0.95 23.59
CA GLY A 14 12.47 -0.05 23.13
C GLY A 14 12.89 0.75 21.88
N LEU A 15 14.10 1.31 21.89
CA LEU A 15 14.65 2.08 20.76
C LEU A 15 14.85 1.19 19.51
N ILE A 16 15.39 -0.02 19.69
CA ILE A 16 15.60 -0.97 18.59
C ILE A 16 14.26 -1.36 17.94
N LEU A 17 13.21 -1.58 18.75
CA LEU A 17 11.89 -1.94 18.24
C LEU A 17 11.25 -0.79 17.44
N GLN A 18 11.37 0.45 17.92
CA GLN A 18 10.89 1.64 17.21
C GLN A 18 11.57 1.79 15.84
N ALA A 19 12.91 1.72 15.81
CA ALA A 19 13.67 1.84 14.57
C ALA A 19 13.34 0.72 13.55
N GLN A 20 13.12 -0.51 14.02
CA GLN A 20 12.70 -1.62 13.15
C GLN A 20 11.31 -1.39 12.55
N ASN A 21 10.38 -0.86 13.35
CA ASN A 21 9.03 -0.54 12.88
C ASN A 21 9.05 0.58 11.83
N GLU A 22 9.81 1.66 12.07
CA GLU A 22 9.95 2.76 11.11
C GLU A 22 10.57 2.29 9.78
N LEU A 23 11.60 1.45 9.84
CA LEU A 23 12.22 0.88 8.64
C LEU A 23 11.21 0.00 7.87
N SER A 24 10.46 -0.85 8.58
CA SER A 24 9.43 -1.70 7.98
C SER A 24 8.32 -0.86 7.34
N GLU A 25 7.90 0.23 7.99
CA GLU A 25 6.91 1.16 7.43
C GLU A 25 7.42 1.81 6.15
N LYS A 26 8.63 2.37 6.16
CA LYS A 26 9.22 3.03 5.00
C LYS A 26 9.39 2.07 3.82
N GLN A 27 9.81 0.83 4.08
CA GLN A 27 9.86 -0.23 3.06
C GLN A 27 8.47 -0.50 2.47
N THR A 28 7.46 -0.61 3.34
CA THR A 28 6.07 -0.83 2.92
C THR A 28 5.53 0.30 2.06
N GLN A 29 5.75 1.56 2.47
CA GLN A 29 5.37 2.73 1.68
C GLN A 29 6.06 2.74 0.32
N THR A 30 7.34 2.32 0.25
CA THR A 30 8.11 2.26 -0.99
C THR A 30 7.56 1.21 -1.95
N GLU A 31 7.26 0.00 -1.47
CA GLU A 31 6.68 -1.07 -2.30
C GLU A 31 5.27 -0.71 -2.80
N LEU A 32 4.44 -0.13 -1.94
CA LEU A 32 3.11 0.35 -2.33
C LEU A 32 3.22 1.49 -3.36
N LEU A 33 4.13 2.44 -3.15
CA LEU A 33 4.36 3.53 -4.10
C LEU A 33 4.78 2.99 -5.48
N GLU A 34 5.64 1.98 -5.50
CA GLU A 34 6.08 1.33 -6.73
C GLU A 34 4.93 0.61 -7.46
N PHE A 35 4.11 -0.13 -6.72
CA PHE A 35 2.89 -0.73 -7.27
C PHE A 35 1.98 0.33 -7.91
N TYR A 36 1.67 1.41 -7.19
CA TYR A 36 0.78 2.46 -7.68
C TYR A 36 1.35 3.21 -8.88
N LYS A 37 2.65 3.50 -8.90
CA LYS A 37 3.31 4.10 -10.08
C LYS A 37 3.16 3.24 -11.32
N GLN A 38 3.43 1.94 -11.20
CA GLN A 38 3.28 1.01 -12.31
C GLN A 38 1.82 0.87 -12.73
N TYR A 39 0.89 0.75 -11.78
CA TYR A 39 -0.52 0.57 -12.07
C TYR A 39 -1.13 1.80 -12.75
N ILE A 40 -0.92 3.00 -12.19
CA ILE A 40 -1.36 4.27 -12.79
C ILE A 40 -0.83 4.40 -14.22
N THR A 41 0.45 4.05 -14.44
CA THR A 41 1.07 4.10 -15.77
C THR A 41 0.43 3.12 -16.74
N ILE A 42 0.15 1.88 -16.31
CA ILE A 42 -0.52 0.87 -17.14
C ILE A 42 -1.91 1.37 -17.57
N VAL A 43 -2.70 1.90 -16.63
CA VAL A 43 -4.07 2.37 -16.92
C VAL A 43 -4.02 3.63 -17.81
N ALA A 44 -3.17 4.60 -17.49
CA ALA A 44 -3.04 5.85 -18.25
C ALA A 44 -2.50 5.67 -19.68
N SER A 45 -1.84 4.54 -19.97
CA SER A 45 -1.27 4.24 -21.29
C SER A 45 -2.19 3.37 -22.16
N GLY A 46 -3.50 3.32 -21.87
CA GLY A 46 -4.48 2.54 -22.63
C GLY A 46 -4.65 1.10 -22.17
N TYR A 47 -4.51 0.84 -20.87
CA TYR A 47 -4.73 -0.44 -20.15
C TYR A 47 -4.24 -1.73 -20.86
N SER A 48 -3.23 -2.38 -20.30
CA SER A 48 -2.78 -3.70 -20.76
C SER A 48 -3.16 -4.79 -19.76
N GLU A 49 -4.10 -5.66 -20.15
CA GLU A 49 -4.57 -6.77 -19.29
C GLU A 49 -3.42 -7.67 -18.82
N ASN A 50 -2.51 -8.04 -19.73
CA ASN A 50 -1.35 -8.88 -19.38
C ASN A 50 -0.44 -8.21 -18.34
N LYS A 51 -0.12 -6.92 -18.51
CA LYS A 51 0.73 -6.18 -17.56
C LYS A 51 0.01 -5.96 -16.22
N SER A 52 -1.28 -5.61 -16.27
CA SER A 52 -2.15 -5.42 -15.12
C SER A 52 -2.26 -6.70 -14.29
N THR A 53 -2.57 -7.84 -14.93
CA THR A 53 -2.67 -9.14 -14.28
C THR A 53 -1.33 -9.59 -13.68
N PHE A 54 -0.21 -9.40 -14.37
CA PHE A 54 1.12 -9.69 -13.80
C PHE A 54 1.39 -8.84 -12.54
N LEU A 55 1.12 -7.54 -12.62
CA LEU A 55 1.34 -6.62 -11.50
C LEU A 55 0.45 -6.98 -10.30
N LYS A 56 -0.85 -7.23 -10.54
CA LYS A 56 -1.80 -7.67 -9.52
C LYS A 56 -1.34 -8.97 -8.86
N LYS A 57 -0.90 -9.98 -9.62
CA LYS A 57 -0.35 -11.23 -9.07
C LYS A 57 0.90 -11.04 -8.21
N LYS A 58 1.72 -10.04 -8.54
CA LYS A 58 2.95 -9.72 -7.78
C LYS A 58 2.65 -9.03 -6.45
N TYR A 59 1.69 -8.11 -6.42
CA TYR A 59 1.48 -7.23 -5.26
C TYR A 59 0.21 -7.53 -4.47
N CYS A 60 -0.71 -8.34 -4.97
CA CYS A 60 -1.99 -8.61 -4.31
C CYS A 60 -2.11 -10.06 -3.86
N THR A 61 -2.84 -10.28 -2.78
CA THR A 61 -3.20 -11.64 -2.36
C THR A 61 -4.14 -12.27 -3.38
N LYS A 62 -4.11 -13.61 -3.48
CA LYS A 62 -5.08 -14.35 -4.33
C LYS A 62 -6.53 -14.03 -3.95
N ASN A 63 -6.80 -13.85 -2.65
CA ASN A 63 -8.13 -13.51 -2.15
C ASN A 63 -8.58 -12.12 -2.63
N LEU A 64 -7.70 -11.11 -2.56
CA LEU A 64 -8.02 -9.79 -3.09
C LEU A 64 -8.31 -9.84 -4.60
N ILE A 65 -7.47 -10.54 -5.37
CA ILE A 65 -7.67 -10.69 -6.82
C ILE A 65 -9.03 -11.32 -7.13
N ALA A 66 -9.42 -12.36 -6.40
CA ALA A 66 -10.72 -13.02 -6.57
C ALA A 66 -11.91 -12.10 -6.23
N LYS A 67 -11.71 -11.10 -5.36
CA LYS A 67 -12.75 -10.13 -4.96
C LYS A 67 -12.84 -8.90 -5.87
N LEU A 68 -11.85 -8.66 -6.74
CA LEU A 68 -11.85 -7.47 -7.60
C LEU A 68 -13.12 -7.32 -8.46
N PRO A 69 -13.68 -8.38 -9.09
CA PRO A 69 -14.91 -8.22 -9.87
C PRO A 69 -16.07 -7.67 -9.05
N GLN A 70 -16.26 -8.19 -7.84
CA GLN A 70 -17.29 -7.71 -6.91
C GLN A 70 -17.02 -6.25 -6.49
N LEU A 71 -15.78 -5.90 -6.18
CA LEU A 71 -15.43 -4.52 -5.79
C LEU A 71 -15.64 -3.52 -6.94
N ILE A 72 -15.40 -3.94 -8.18
CA ILE A 72 -15.64 -3.13 -9.38
C ILE A 72 -17.15 -2.89 -9.55
N GLU A 73 -17.97 -3.94 -9.37
CA GLU A 73 -19.43 -3.84 -9.44
C GLU A 73 -20.00 -2.97 -8.30
N GLU A 74 -19.44 -3.05 -7.09
CA GLU A 74 -19.90 -2.26 -5.94
C GLU A 74 -19.59 -0.77 -6.06
N CYS A 75 -18.49 -0.38 -6.73
CA CYS A 75 -18.08 1.03 -6.85
C CYS A 75 -18.25 1.63 -8.25
N ASP A 76 -18.67 0.82 -9.24
CA ASP A 76 -18.69 1.17 -10.67
C ASP A 76 -17.37 1.79 -11.15
N CYS A 77 -16.24 1.30 -10.62
CA CYS A 77 -14.94 1.94 -10.74
C CYS A 77 -13.77 0.94 -10.63
N ASP A 78 -12.55 1.36 -11.00
CA ASP A 78 -11.35 0.63 -10.61
C ASP A 78 -11.09 0.84 -9.12
N PRO A 79 -11.11 -0.20 -8.26
CA PRO A 79 -10.99 -0.04 -6.81
C PRO A 79 -9.59 0.42 -6.37
N PHE A 80 -8.54 0.16 -7.16
CA PHE A 80 -7.21 0.67 -6.85
C PHE A 80 -7.11 2.18 -7.09
N LEU A 81 -7.91 2.72 -8.01
CA LEU A 81 -7.90 4.15 -8.34
C LEU A 81 -9.08 4.90 -7.70
N LYS A 82 -10.20 4.24 -7.37
CA LYS A 82 -11.50 4.88 -7.14
C LYS A 82 -11.87 5.84 -8.28
N ALA A 83 -11.60 5.41 -9.52
CA ALA A 83 -11.85 6.16 -10.75
C ALA A 83 -12.08 5.19 -11.91
N GLN A 84 -12.70 5.66 -13.01
CA GLN A 84 -12.90 4.85 -14.22
C GLN A 84 -11.63 4.77 -15.08
N ASP A 85 -10.85 5.84 -15.13
CA ASP A 85 -9.63 5.96 -15.89
C ASP A 85 -8.46 6.49 -15.03
N SER A 86 -7.32 6.68 -15.67
CA SER A 86 -6.10 7.16 -15.01
C SER A 86 -5.40 8.20 -15.87
N ASN A 87 -4.78 9.18 -15.21
CA ASN A 87 -3.92 10.17 -15.85
C ASN A 87 -2.52 10.11 -15.26
N ILE A 88 -1.48 10.16 -16.11
CA ILE A 88 -0.08 10.15 -15.65
C ILE A 88 0.23 11.32 -14.69
N ARG A 89 -0.54 12.41 -14.75
CA ARG A 89 -0.43 13.55 -13.83
C ARG A 89 -0.72 13.17 -12.37
N PHE A 90 -1.51 12.12 -12.11
CA PHE A 90 -1.79 11.63 -10.75
C PHE A 90 -0.51 11.24 -10.00
N LEU A 91 0.54 10.82 -10.72
CA LEU A 91 1.84 10.51 -10.12
C LEU A 91 2.50 11.68 -9.39
N ARG A 92 2.18 12.93 -9.77
CA ARG A 92 2.76 14.14 -9.16
C ARG A 92 2.27 14.38 -7.73
N THR A 93 1.09 13.86 -7.41
CA THR A 93 0.40 14.08 -6.13
C THR A 93 0.18 12.78 -5.36
N LEU A 94 0.63 11.65 -5.93
CA LEU A 94 0.57 10.33 -5.31
C LEU A 94 1.36 10.30 -3.99
N SER A 95 0.67 9.91 -2.92
CA SER A 95 1.22 9.79 -1.57
C SER A 95 0.72 8.51 -0.91
N ILE A 96 1.60 7.85 -0.17
CA ILE A 96 1.31 6.68 0.66
C ILE A 96 1.63 7.05 2.10
N LYS A 97 0.67 6.86 3.01
CA LYS A 97 0.86 7.11 4.46
C LYS A 97 0.30 5.95 5.25
N GLN A 98 0.97 5.55 6.34
CA GLN A 98 0.37 4.60 7.26
C GLN A 98 -0.82 5.24 7.98
N ALA A 99 -1.89 4.48 8.15
CA ALA A 99 -3.05 4.86 8.95
C ALA A 99 -2.78 4.59 10.45
N LYS A 100 -3.74 4.93 11.32
CA LYS A 100 -3.62 4.65 12.76
C LYS A 100 -3.66 3.14 13.02
N GLU A 101 -4.43 2.43 12.22
CA GLU A 101 -4.62 0.99 12.32
C GLU A 101 -3.37 0.24 11.83
N PRO A 102 -2.92 -0.81 12.55
CA PRO A 102 -1.79 -1.61 12.11
C PRO A 102 -1.98 -2.16 10.70
N ASN A 103 -0.89 -2.18 9.93
CA ASN A 103 -0.85 -2.69 8.55
C ASN A 103 -1.86 -2.03 7.59
N THR A 104 -2.36 -0.85 7.95
CA THR A 104 -3.31 -0.10 7.13
C THR A 104 -2.62 1.11 6.56
N TYR A 105 -2.83 1.37 5.27
CA TYR A 105 -2.21 2.45 4.53
C TYR A 105 -3.26 3.24 3.75
N LYS A 106 -3.06 4.55 3.66
CA LYS A 106 -3.84 5.46 2.83
C LYS A 106 -3.03 5.82 1.62
N VAL A 107 -3.63 5.58 0.45
CA VAL A 107 -3.13 6.07 -0.82
C VAL A 107 -3.96 7.27 -1.21
N SER A 108 -3.32 8.36 -1.58
CA SER A 108 -4.02 9.55 -2.05
C SER A 108 -3.33 10.18 -3.23
N TYR A 109 -4.12 10.74 -4.13
CA TYR A 109 -3.66 11.60 -5.22
C TYR A 109 -4.76 12.64 -5.51
N ILE A 110 -4.43 13.61 -6.37
CA ILE A 110 -5.34 14.68 -6.78
C ILE A 110 -5.73 14.44 -8.24
N ALA A 111 -7.03 14.26 -8.49
CA ALA A 111 -7.66 14.34 -9.79
C ALA A 111 -8.37 15.71 -9.90
N ASP A 112 -9.70 15.72 -10.02
CA ASP A 112 -10.51 16.93 -9.81
C ASP A 112 -10.59 17.25 -8.30
N ASP A 113 -10.84 16.20 -7.51
CA ASP A 113 -10.79 16.22 -6.05
C ASP A 113 -9.67 15.31 -5.51
N ARG A 114 -9.44 15.42 -4.20
CA ARG A 114 -8.54 14.49 -3.50
C ARG A 114 -9.19 13.11 -3.39
N ILE A 115 -8.58 12.11 -4.00
CA ILE A 115 -8.96 10.71 -3.85
C ILE A 115 -8.21 10.08 -2.68
N ILE A 116 -8.89 9.23 -1.91
CA ILE A 116 -8.31 8.45 -0.81
C ILE A 116 -8.76 6.99 -0.91
N ILE A 117 -7.79 6.09 -1.05
CA ILE A 117 -7.97 4.63 -1.05
C ILE A 117 -7.34 4.07 0.22
N ASN A 118 -8.08 3.26 0.98
CA ASN A 118 -7.53 2.59 2.15
C ASN A 118 -7.15 1.16 1.78
N LEU A 119 -5.98 0.73 2.26
CA LEU A 119 -5.42 -0.58 2.01
C LEU A 119 -5.14 -1.27 3.34
N THR A 120 -5.36 -2.58 3.39
CA THR A 120 -4.72 -3.44 4.38
C THR A 120 -3.66 -4.29 3.69
N VAL A 121 -2.46 -4.35 4.27
CA VAL A 121 -1.36 -5.16 3.75
C VAL A 121 -1.03 -6.33 4.67
N ILE A 122 -0.41 -7.36 4.11
CA ILE A 122 0.24 -8.44 4.84
C ILE A 122 1.74 -8.31 4.59
N LYS A 123 2.53 -8.36 5.67
CA LYS A 123 3.99 -8.34 5.62
C LYS A 123 4.51 -9.76 5.86
N GLN A 124 5.21 -10.34 4.89
CA GLN A 124 5.78 -11.69 4.99
C GLN A 124 7.19 -11.69 4.40
N ASN A 125 8.18 -12.22 5.12
CA ASN A 125 9.54 -12.44 4.61
C ASN A 125 10.15 -11.25 3.81
N LYS A 126 9.93 -10.02 4.31
CA LYS A 126 10.36 -8.75 3.68
C LYS A 126 9.65 -8.36 2.39
N SER A 127 8.52 -8.99 2.06
CA SER A 127 7.62 -8.52 1.00
C SER A 127 6.31 -8.00 1.59
N VAL A 128 5.71 -7.05 0.87
CA VAL A 128 4.40 -6.50 1.16
C VAL A 128 3.40 -6.98 0.13
N THR A 129 2.23 -7.42 0.60
CA THR A 129 1.13 -7.83 -0.26
C THR A 129 -0.16 -7.14 0.14
N ILE A 130 -0.84 -6.53 -0.81
CA ILE A 130 -2.15 -5.88 -0.63
C ILE A 130 -3.20 -6.97 -0.44
N ALA A 131 -3.89 -6.93 0.69
CA ALA A 131 -4.88 -7.92 1.09
C ALA A 131 -6.32 -7.41 1.00
N ARG A 132 -6.54 -6.10 1.20
CA ARG A 132 -7.87 -5.47 1.15
C ARG A 132 -7.78 -4.05 0.63
N ILE A 133 -8.86 -3.59 0.00
CA ILE A 133 -9.09 -2.22 -0.49
C ILE A 133 -10.48 -1.79 -0.02
N TRP A 134 -10.63 -0.54 0.44
CA TRP A 134 -11.91 0.06 0.85
C TRP A 134 -11.87 1.60 0.88
#